data_AF-A0A2D5Y1W9-F1
#
_entry.id   AF-A0A2D5Y1W9-F1
#
_cell.length_a   1.000
_cell.length_b   1.000
_cell.length_c   1.000
_cell.angle_alpha   90.00
_cell.angle_beta   90.00
_cell.angle_gamma   90.00
#
_symmetry.space_group_name_H-M   'P 1'
#
loop_
_entity.id
_entity.type
_entity.pdbx_description
1 polymer ?
#
loop_
_entity_poly.entity_id
_entity_poly.type
_entity_poly.pdbx_seq_one_letter_code
_entity_poly.pdbx_strand_id
1 'polypeptide(L)'
;MSSNKVSVSVAAKMAGVSRATFYRHIDEKSISTEQDDKGNKVIDVAELVRVYGNQLKTLEDVEKAEKAKKKKGETGQDSEIVSTELELMREKLKNLETERERERKQLSDQIGDLRSRLEKTEEQRIKAEEQKDRLTLMLTDQRSDKEKIEEKEKSQEKKFSDLEATIQELKSQQEKLLNNEKKGFFARLFGT
;
A
#
# COMPACT_ATOMS: atom_id res chain seq x y z
N MET A 1 66.61 33.54 -25.75
CA MET A 1 65.67 34.67 -25.63
C MET A 1 64.54 34.46 -26.65
N SER A 2 63.41 33.90 -26.22
CA SER A 2 62.10 34.11 -26.86
C SER A 2 61.03 33.74 -25.82
N SER A 3 60.66 34.69 -24.98
CA SER A 3 59.64 34.49 -23.93
C SER A 3 58.28 35.04 -24.39
N ASN A 4 57.86 34.71 -25.61
CA ASN A 4 56.52 35.06 -26.10
C ASN A 4 55.75 33.78 -26.48
N LYS A 5 55.60 32.88 -25.51
CA LYS A 5 54.88 31.62 -25.66
C LYS A 5 53.48 31.75 -25.08
N VAL A 6 52.48 31.29 -25.83
CA VAL A 6 51.07 31.34 -25.45
C VAL A 6 50.47 29.94 -25.46
N SER A 7 49.46 29.70 -24.61
CA SER A 7 48.73 28.44 -24.65
C SER A 7 47.96 28.27 -25.96
N VAL A 8 47.65 27.03 -26.34
CA VAL A 8 46.85 26.73 -27.54
C VAL A 8 45.53 27.52 -27.58
N SER A 9 44.87 27.66 -26.44
CA SER A 9 43.60 28.38 -26.33
C SER A 9 43.74 29.88 -26.63
N VAL A 10 44.85 30.48 -26.20
CA VAL A 10 45.15 31.89 -26.45
C VAL A 10 45.59 32.07 -27.90
N ALA A 11 46.45 31.19 -28.40
CA ALA A 11 46.90 31.16 -29.79
C ALA A 11 45.72 31.09 -30.79
N ALA A 12 44.74 30.22 -30.53
CA ALA A 12 43.54 30.11 -31.36
C ALA A 12 42.74 31.43 -31.41
N LYS A 13 42.60 32.10 -30.27
CA LYS A 13 41.91 33.40 -30.18
C LYS A 13 42.69 34.51 -30.88
N MET A 14 44.01 34.53 -30.73
CA MET A 14 44.90 35.48 -31.42
C MET A 14 44.79 35.31 -32.94
N ALA A 15 44.76 34.07 -33.42
CA ALA A 15 44.57 33.72 -34.83
C ALA A 15 43.12 33.88 -35.33
N GLY A 16 42.16 34.19 -34.45
CA GLY A 16 40.75 34.39 -34.82
C GLY A 16 40.02 33.11 -35.23
N VAL A 17 40.52 31.93 -34.88
CA VAL A 17 39.94 30.62 -35.24
C VAL A 17 39.41 29.88 -34.01
N SER A 18 38.55 28.88 -34.24
CA SER A 18 38.09 28.01 -33.14
C SER A 18 39.25 27.17 -32.59
N ARG A 19 39.17 26.76 -31.31
CA ARG A 19 40.20 25.91 -30.69
C ARG A 19 40.36 24.57 -31.42
N ALA A 20 39.26 23.97 -31.88
CA ALA A 20 39.29 22.71 -32.64
C ALA A 20 39.97 22.89 -34.01
N THR A 21 39.65 23.98 -34.71
CA THR A 21 40.30 24.35 -35.97
C THR A 21 41.79 24.59 -35.77
N PHE A 22 42.16 25.24 -34.67
CA PHE A 22 43.56 25.51 -34.37
C PHE A 22 44.35 24.23 -34.11
N TYR A 23 43.80 23.25 -33.38
CA TYR A 23 44.46 21.95 -33.22
C TYR A 23 44.67 21.24 -34.56
N ARG A 24 43.69 21.31 -35.46
CA ARG A 24 43.85 20.77 -36.82
C ARG A 24 44.95 21.48 -37.60
N HIS A 25 45.04 22.80 -37.49
CA HIS A 25 46.11 23.58 -38.12
C HIS A 25 47.50 23.30 -37.55
N ILE A 26 47.63 22.82 -36.31
CA ILE A 26 48.93 22.42 -35.76
C ILE A 26 49.55 21.34 -36.65
N ASP A 27 48.75 20.34 -37.00
CA ASP A 27 49.19 19.22 -37.84
C ASP A 27 49.21 19.61 -39.34
N GLU A 28 48.15 20.26 -39.84
CA GLU A 28 48.01 20.61 -41.27
C GLU A 28 49.01 21.67 -41.76
N LYS A 29 49.38 22.63 -40.89
CA LYS A 29 50.25 23.76 -41.24
C LYS A 29 51.64 23.66 -40.57
N SER A 30 51.92 22.53 -39.93
CA SER A 30 53.18 22.25 -39.25
C SER A 30 53.59 23.38 -38.30
N ILE A 31 52.74 23.70 -37.33
CA ILE A 31 53.01 24.70 -36.30
C ILE A 31 53.87 24.05 -35.22
N SER A 32 55.03 24.63 -34.91
CA SER A 32 55.87 24.12 -33.83
C SER A 32 55.20 24.33 -32.47
N THR A 33 55.16 23.27 -31.66
CA THR A 33 54.65 23.31 -30.29
C THR A 33 55.71 22.84 -29.31
N GLU A 34 55.84 23.55 -28.20
CA GLU A 34 56.68 23.15 -27.08
C GLU A 34 55.80 22.79 -25.87
N GLN A 35 56.40 22.23 -24.82
CA GLN A 35 55.73 22.00 -23.54
C GLN A 35 56.27 22.98 -22.50
N ASP A 36 55.39 23.54 -21.68
CA ASP A 36 55.79 24.32 -20.51
C ASP A 36 56.23 23.41 -19.35
N ASP A 37 56.71 24.01 -18.26
CA ASP A 37 57.15 23.30 -17.05
C ASP A 37 56.04 22.48 -16.37
N LYS A 38 54.79 22.65 -16.81
CA LYS A 38 53.60 21.96 -16.32
C LYS A 38 53.09 20.91 -17.31
N GLY A 39 53.81 20.65 -18.41
CA GLY A 39 53.45 19.69 -19.45
C GLY A 39 52.37 20.15 -20.43
N ASN A 40 51.97 21.43 -20.41
CA ASN A 40 50.97 21.97 -21.33
C ASN A 40 51.62 22.40 -22.64
N LYS A 41 50.92 22.16 -23.76
CA LYS A 41 51.35 22.63 -25.08
C LYS A 41 51.30 24.16 -25.16
N VAL A 42 52.44 24.76 -25.50
CA VAL A 42 52.62 26.20 -25.73
C VAL A 42 53.19 26.44 -27.13
N ILE A 43 52.84 27.58 -27.71
CA ILE A 43 53.23 27.97 -29.08
C ILE A 43 53.89 29.34 -29.01
N ASP A 44 55.00 29.52 -29.72
CA ASP A 44 55.64 30.82 -29.87
C ASP A 44 54.77 31.72 -30.78
N VAL A 45 54.59 32.98 -30.40
CA VAL A 45 53.87 33.97 -31.21
C VAL A 45 54.52 34.14 -32.60
N ALA A 46 55.83 33.94 -32.74
CA ALA A 46 56.51 33.95 -34.03
C ALA A 46 55.96 32.88 -35.00
N GLU A 47 55.62 31.69 -34.50
CA GLU A 47 55.00 30.63 -35.30
C GLU A 47 53.58 31.01 -35.74
N LEU A 48 52.85 31.73 -34.88
CA LEU A 48 51.54 32.26 -35.25
C LEU A 48 51.65 33.29 -36.37
N VAL A 49 52.64 34.19 -36.31
CA VAL A 49 52.87 35.20 -37.35
C VAL A 49 53.29 34.54 -38.66
N ARG A 50 54.11 33.49 -38.62
CA ARG A 50 54.51 32.72 -39.81
C ARG A 50 53.31 32.09 -40.52
N VAL A 51 52.34 31.58 -39.77
CA VAL A 51 51.24 30.76 -40.32
C VAL A 51 49.97 31.57 -40.62
N TYR A 52 49.68 32.61 -39.83
CA TYR A 52 48.48 33.43 -39.95
C TYR A 52 48.77 34.87 -40.38
N GLY A 53 50.04 35.23 -40.57
CA GLY A 53 50.48 36.58 -40.95
C GLY A 53 50.37 37.58 -39.80
N ASN A 54 50.51 38.86 -40.14
CA ASN A 54 50.53 39.96 -39.17
C ASN A 54 49.13 40.35 -38.63
N GLN A 55 48.07 39.65 -39.01
CA GLN A 55 46.68 39.94 -38.62
C GLN A 55 46.29 39.21 -37.32
N LEU A 56 47.23 39.03 -36.40
CA LEU A 56 46.96 38.44 -35.10
C LEU A 56 46.37 39.49 -34.15
N LYS A 57 45.35 39.09 -33.39
CA LYS A 57 44.88 39.88 -32.26
C LYS A 57 45.93 39.89 -31.17
N THR A 58 46.14 41.04 -30.53
CA THR A 58 47.03 41.13 -29.39
C THR A 58 46.42 40.42 -28.17
N LEU A 59 47.25 40.09 -27.18
CA LEU A 59 46.77 39.50 -25.94
C LEU A 59 45.74 40.41 -25.25
N GLU A 60 45.94 41.73 -25.29
CA GLU A 60 45.01 42.70 -24.72
C GLU A 60 43.63 42.67 -25.42
N ASP A 61 43.60 42.48 -26.74
CA ASP A 61 42.35 42.39 -27.49
C ASP A 61 41.57 41.11 -27.14
N VAL A 62 42.29 40.01 -26.91
CA VAL A 62 41.69 38.75 -26.47
C VAL A 62 41.07 38.91 -25.08
N GLU A 63 41.77 39.56 -24.15
CA GLU A 63 41.25 39.81 -22.81
C GLU A 63 40.05 40.77 -22.79
N LYS A 64 40.08 41.83 -23.59
CA LYS A 64 38.96 42.77 -23.74
C LYS A 64 37.71 42.06 -24.27
N ALA A 65 37.87 41.16 -25.24
CA ALA A 65 36.77 40.38 -25.78
C ALA A 65 36.13 39.43 -24.75
N GLU A 66 36.92 38.85 -23.84
CA GLU A 66 36.39 38.02 -22.75
C GLU A 66 35.62 38.83 -21.71
N LYS A 67 36.14 39.99 -21.33
CA LYS A 67 35.46 40.90 -20.40
C LYS A 67 34.13 41.41 -20.98
N ALA A 68 34.08 41.67 -22.29
CA ALA A 68 32.85 42.08 -22.97
C ALA A 68 31.81 40.95 -23.06
N LYS A 69 32.22 39.69 -23.24
CA LYS A 69 31.30 38.54 -23.22
C LYS A 69 30.66 38.32 -21.85
N LYS A 70 31.41 38.50 -20.76
CA LYS A 70 30.85 38.38 -19.40
C LYS A 70 29.77 39.45 -19.13
N LYS A 71 29.98 40.69 -19.59
CA LYS A 71 28.99 41.77 -19.44
C LYS A 71 27.72 41.58 -20.29
N LYS A 72 27.78 40.81 -21.37
CA LYS A 72 26.60 40.50 -22.22
C LYS A 72 25.72 39.37 -21.68
N GLY A 73 26.15 38.64 -20.64
CA GLY A 73 25.34 37.62 -19.97
C GLY A 73 24.43 38.19 -18.87
N GLU A 74 24.53 39.49 -18.59
CA GLU A 74 23.71 40.22 -17.62
C GLU A 74 22.71 41.13 -18.36
N THR A 75 21.91 40.58 -19.26
CA THR A 75 20.77 41.32 -19.82
C THR A 75 19.57 41.14 -18.90
N GLY A 76 19.13 42.22 -18.24
CA GLY A 76 18.03 42.22 -17.25
C GLY A 76 16.71 41.60 -17.72
N GLN A 77 16.48 41.44 -19.02
CA GLN A 77 15.32 40.73 -19.57
C GLN A 77 15.33 39.23 -19.27
N ASP A 78 16.49 38.57 -19.26
CA ASP A 78 16.57 37.14 -18.93
C ASP A 78 16.31 36.91 -17.43
N SER A 79 16.65 37.88 -16.59
CA SER A 79 16.37 37.81 -15.14
C SER A 79 14.88 37.97 -14.81
N GLU A 80 14.14 38.81 -15.53
CA GLU A 80 12.69 38.98 -15.34
C GLU A 80 11.90 37.78 -15.86
N ILE A 81 12.33 37.18 -16.97
CA ILE A 81 11.69 35.95 -17.49
C ILE A 81 11.92 34.78 -16.52
N VAL A 82 13.13 34.65 -15.97
CA VAL A 82 13.43 33.62 -14.98
C VAL A 82 12.67 33.85 -13.66
N SER A 83 12.51 35.10 -13.21
CA SER A 83 11.76 35.38 -11.98
C SER A 83 10.27 35.07 -12.12
N THR A 84 9.67 35.43 -13.27
CA THR A 84 8.26 35.13 -13.56
C THR A 84 8.01 33.63 -13.70
N GLU A 85 8.92 32.88 -14.32
CA GLU A 85 8.81 31.42 -14.39
C GLU A 85 8.92 30.77 -13.00
N LEU A 86 9.80 31.26 -12.14
CA LEU A 86 9.92 30.80 -10.75
C LEU A 86 8.65 31.07 -9.94
N GLU A 87 8.02 32.23 -10.12
CA GLU A 87 6.74 32.55 -9.48
C GLU A 87 5.61 31.62 -9.95
N LEU A 88 5.51 31.39 -11.26
CA LEU A 88 4.53 30.46 -11.83
C LEU A 88 4.74 29.03 -11.31
N MET A 89 5.99 28.57 -11.22
CA MET A 89 6.31 27.25 -10.67
C MET A 89 5.94 27.15 -9.18
N ARG A 90 6.20 28.19 -8.39
CA ARG A 90 5.80 28.24 -6.97
C ARG A 90 4.28 28.19 -6.82
N GLU A 91 3.56 28.91 -7.67
CA GLU A 91 2.10 28.88 -7.68
C GLU A 91 1.57 27.49 -8.04
N LYS A 92 2.13 26.84 -9.06
CA LYS A 92 1.78 25.45 -9.42
C LYS A 92 2.05 24.48 -8.27
N LEU A 93 3.19 24.60 -7.59
CA LEU A 93 3.52 23.76 -6.43
C LEU A 93 2.51 23.95 -5.30
N LYS A 94 2.16 25.22 -5.00
CA LYS A 94 1.14 25.53 -4.00
C LYS A 94 -0.21 24.92 -4.37
N ASN A 95 -0.64 25.04 -5.62
CA ASN A 95 -1.90 24.45 -6.08
C ASN A 95 -1.88 22.93 -5.94
N LEU A 96 -0.81 22.26 -6.37
CA LEU A 96 -0.64 20.82 -6.21
C LEU A 96 -0.64 20.37 -4.74
N GLU A 97 -0.02 21.15 -3.85
CA GLU A 97 -0.07 20.88 -2.41
C GLU A 97 -1.50 20.99 -1.87
N THR A 98 -2.25 22.04 -2.26
CA THR A 98 -3.64 22.17 -1.82
C THR A 98 -4.56 21.08 -2.36
N GLU A 99 -4.35 20.63 -3.60
CA GLU A 99 -5.10 19.50 -4.17
C GLU A 99 -4.79 18.22 -3.42
N ARG A 100 -3.50 17.94 -3.17
CA ARG A 100 -3.07 16.77 -2.40
C ARG A 100 -3.63 16.77 -0.98
N GLU A 101 -3.66 17.93 -0.31
CA GLU A 101 -4.25 18.08 1.01
C GLU A 101 -5.75 17.76 1.00
N ARG A 102 -6.48 18.27 -0.02
CA ARG A 102 -7.91 18.00 -0.20
C ARG A 102 -8.17 16.52 -0.45
N GLU A 103 -7.42 15.89 -1.34
CA GLU A 103 -7.54 14.45 -1.63
C GLU A 103 -7.26 13.62 -0.39
N ARG A 104 -6.17 13.92 0.34
CA ARG A 104 -5.84 13.25 1.61
C ARG A 104 -6.97 13.36 2.62
N LYS A 105 -7.56 14.54 2.75
CA LYS A 105 -8.70 14.76 3.64
C LYS A 105 -9.91 13.92 3.21
N GLN A 106 -10.28 13.95 1.94
CA GLN A 106 -11.39 13.17 1.41
C GLN A 106 -11.19 11.66 1.60
N LEU A 107 -9.99 11.15 1.33
CA LEU A 107 -9.64 9.75 1.57
C LEU A 107 -9.68 9.39 3.05
N SER A 108 -9.17 10.28 3.91
CA SER A 108 -9.22 10.09 5.36
C SER A 108 -10.67 10.02 5.87
N ASP A 109 -11.54 10.90 5.39
CA ASP A 109 -12.96 10.94 5.75
C ASP A 109 -13.65 9.65 5.27
N GLN A 110 -13.40 9.21 4.03
CA GLN A 110 -13.94 7.94 3.50
C GLN A 110 -13.46 6.73 4.30
N ILE A 111 -12.18 6.68 4.67
CA ILE A 111 -11.62 5.62 5.52
C ILE A 111 -12.32 5.63 6.89
N GLY A 112 -12.56 6.80 7.47
CA GLY A 112 -13.30 6.96 8.72
C GLY A 112 -14.72 6.38 8.62
N ASP A 113 -15.46 6.74 7.57
CA ASP A 113 -16.81 6.23 7.31
C ASP A 113 -16.83 4.71 7.13
N LEU A 114 -15.89 4.17 6.34
CA LEU A 114 -15.78 2.73 6.10
C LEU A 114 -15.47 1.98 7.40
N ARG A 115 -14.57 2.51 8.23
CA ARG A 115 -14.27 1.93 9.55
C ARG A 115 -15.49 1.93 10.46
N SER A 116 -16.22 3.04 10.54
CA SER A 116 -17.44 3.12 11.36
C SER A 116 -18.53 2.15 10.89
N ARG A 117 -18.67 1.98 9.56
CA ARG A 117 -19.59 0.98 9.01
C ARG A 117 -19.17 -0.44 9.35
N LEU A 118 -17.88 -0.77 9.21
CA LEU A 118 -17.34 -2.08 9.56
C LEU A 118 -17.56 -2.40 11.05
N GLU A 119 -17.29 -1.45 11.93
CA GLU A 119 -17.53 -1.59 13.37
C GLU A 119 -19.00 -1.89 13.67
N LYS A 120 -19.93 -1.10 13.10
CA LYS A 120 -21.37 -1.34 13.25
C LYS A 120 -21.80 -2.70 12.70
N THR A 121 -21.27 -3.13 11.57
CA THR A 121 -21.59 -4.45 11.01
C THR A 121 -21.06 -5.59 11.88
N GLU A 122 -19.87 -5.43 12.46
CA GLU A 122 -19.30 -6.44 13.35
C GLU A 122 -20.08 -6.52 14.66
N GLU A 123 -20.46 -5.38 15.24
CA GLU A 123 -21.37 -5.36 16.40
C GLU A 123 -22.70 -6.05 16.12
N GLN A 124 -23.29 -5.81 14.93
CA GLN A 124 -24.51 -6.49 14.51
C GLN A 124 -24.30 -8.00 14.35
N ARG A 125 -23.15 -8.41 13.80
CA ARG A 125 -22.78 -9.82 13.64
C ARG A 125 -22.65 -10.52 14.99
N ILE A 126 -21.94 -9.90 15.94
CA ILE A 126 -21.79 -10.41 17.31
C ILE A 126 -23.16 -10.56 17.98
N LYS A 127 -24.02 -9.54 17.91
CA LYS A 127 -25.37 -9.61 18.48
C LYS A 127 -26.23 -10.71 17.85
N ALA A 128 -26.13 -10.90 16.54
CA ALA A 128 -26.84 -11.96 15.85
C ALA A 128 -26.32 -13.36 16.25
N GLU A 129 -25.01 -13.49 16.44
CA GLU A 129 -24.38 -14.73 16.91
C GLU A 129 -24.82 -15.06 18.34
N GLU A 130 -24.82 -14.08 19.25
CA GLU A 130 -25.34 -14.24 20.61
C GLU A 130 -26.82 -14.64 20.64
N GLN A 131 -27.64 -14.05 19.76
CA GLN A 131 -29.06 -14.40 19.64
C GLN A 131 -29.24 -15.84 19.13
N LYS A 132 -28.46 -16.24 18.12
CA LYS A 132 -28.46 -17.61 17.60
C LYS A 132 -28.06 -18.60 18.70
N ASP A 133 -27.05 -18.29 19.50
CA ASP A 133 -26.58 -19.16 20.57
C ASP A 133 -27.65 -19.30 21.67
N ARG A 134 -28.31 -18.20 22.05
CA ARG A 134 -29.45 -18.26 22.99
C ARG A 134 -30.61 -19.10 22.47
N LEU A 135 -30.98 -18.93 21.20
CA LEU A 135 -32.05 -19.73 20.57
C LEU A 135 -31.66 -21.21 20.51
N THR A 136 -30.39 -21.50 20.20
CA THR A 136 -29.86 -22.87 20.18
C THR A 136 -29.98 -23.49 21.57
N LEU A 137 -29.58 -22.77 22.63
CA LEU A 137 -29.70 -23.22 24.02
C LEU A 137 -31.16 -23.53 24.41
N MET A 138 -32.09 -22.63 24.09
CA MET A 138 -33.52 -22.83 24.38
C MET A 138 -34.09 -24.04 23.64
N LEU A 139 -33.71 -24.25 22.38
CA LEU A 139 -34.14 -25.40 21.59
C LEU A 139 -33.56 -26.71 22.14
N THR A 140 -32.30 -26.71 22.60
CA THR A 140 -31.71 -27.89 23.24
C THR A 140 -32.37 -28.24 24.57
N ASP A 141 -32.71 -27.23 25.37
CA ASP A 141 -33.37 -27.43 26.67
C ASP A 141 -34.77 -28.03 26.48
N GLN A 142 -35.56 -27.47 25.55
CA GLN A 142 -36.88 -27.99 25.18
C GLN A 142 -36.84 -29.44 24.66
N ARG A 143 -35.80 -29.82 23.90
CA ARG A 143 -35.61 -31.21 23.47
C ARG A 143 -35.34 -32.13 24.65
N SER A 144 -34.47 -31.71 25.58
CA SER A 144 -34.18 -32.49 26.78
C SER A 144 -35.42 -32.68 27.66
N ASP A 145 -36.28 -31.67 27.76
CA ASP A 145 -37.51 -31.75 28.54
C ASP A 145 -38.55 -32.64 27.87
N LYS A 146 -38.67 -32.58 26.54
CA LYS A 146 -39.51 -33.51 25.79
C LYS A 146 -39.07 -34.97 25.99
N GLU A 147 -37.77 -35.24 25.92
CA GLU A 147 -37.22 -36.58 26.18
C GLU A 147 -37.53 -37.06 27.60
N LYS A 148 -37.35 -36.21 28.62
CA LYS A 148 -37.72 -36.54 30.02
C LYS A 148 -39.22 -36.82 30.19
N ILE A 149 -40.08 -36.08 29.48
CA ILE A 149 -41.53 -36.30 29.52
C ILE A 149 -41.85 -37.65 28.89
N GLU A 150 -41.31 -37.95 27.69
CA GLU A 150 -41.53 -39.24 27.02
C GLU A 150 -41.02 -40.43 27.85
N GLU A 151 -39.90 -40.30 28.56
CA GLU A 151 -39.40 -41.33 29.48
C GLU A 151 -40.34 -41.55 30.67
N LYS A 152 -40.88 -40.47 31.26
CA LYS A 152 -41.84 -40.56 32.35
C LYS A 152 -43.15 -41.20 31.89
N GLU A 153 -43.66 -40.84 30.72
CA GLU A 153 -44.86 -41.42 30.13
C GLU A 153 -44.68 -42.93 29.91
N LYS A 154 -43.58 -43.36 29.27
CA LYS A 154 -43.25 -44.80 29.10
C LYS A 154 -43.13 -45.54 30.44
N SER A 155 -42.57 -44.91 31.47
CA SER A 155 -42.48 -45.49 32.82
C SER A 155 -43.86 -45.67 33.45
N GLN A 156 -44.74 -44.68 33.29
CA GLN A 156 -46.12 -44.74 33.78
C GLN A 156 -46.94 -45.79 33.03
N GLU A 157 -46.84 -45.87 31.70
CA GLU A 157 -47.52 -46.89 30.88
C GLU A 157 -47.15 -48.30 31.33
N LYS A 158 -45.86 -48.57 31.58
CA LYS A 158 -45.42 -49.86 32.14
C LYS A 158 -46.06 -50.14 33.50
N LYS A 159 -46.05 -49.17 34.41
CA LYS A 159 -46.69 -49.32 35.72
C LYS A 159 -48.20 -49.58 35.60
N PHE A 160 -48.89 -48.90 34.68
CA PHE A 160 -50.31 -49.13 34.42
C PHE A 160 -50.55 -50.54 33.87
N SER A 161 -49.75 -51.00 32.90
CA SER A 161 -49.82 -52.36 32.37
C SER A 161 -49.60 -53.41 33.47
N ASP A 162 -48.60 -53.21 34.34
CA ASP A 162 -48.34 -54.12 35.46
C ASP A 162 -49.51 -54.13 36.45
N LEU A 163 -50.08 -52.96 36.77
CA LEU A 163 -51.27 -52.86 37.61
C LEU A 163 -52.50 -53.55 36.99
N GLU A 164 -52.74 -53.37 35.70
CA GLU A 164 -53.81 -54.07 34.98
C GLU A 164 -53.64 -55.59 35.06
N ALA A 165 -52.42 -56.09 34.87
CA ALA A 165 -52.11 -57.51 35.01
C ALA A 165 -52.39 -58.01 36.43
N THR A 166 -51.94 -57.28 37.47
CA THR A 166 -52.21 -57.66 38.87
C THR A 166 -53.70 -57.63 39.21
N ILE A 167 -54.46 -56.65 38.70
CA ILE A 167 -55.92 -56.58 38.88
C ILE A 167 -56.60 -57.78 38.22
N GLN A 168 -56.21 -58.15 36.99
CA GLN A 168 -56.76 -59.33 36.34
C GLN A 168 -56.43 -60.60 37.11
N GLU A 169 -55.20 -60.72 37.62
CA GLU A 169 -54.80 -61.86 38.43
C GLU A 169 -55.63 -61.95 39.71
N LEU A 170 -55.75 -60.86 40.47
CA LEU A 170 -56.57 -60.78 41.68
C LEU A 170 -58.04 -61.11 41.40
N LYS A 171 -58.60 -60.60 40.30
CA LYS A 171 -59.96 -60.93 39.87
C LYS A 171 -60.11 -62.43 39.61
N SER A 172 -59.17 -63.03 38.90
CA SER A 172 -59.18 -64.48 38.63
C SER A 172 -59.05 -65.31 39.92
N GLN A 173 -58.25 -64.85 40.88
CA GLN A 173 -58.12 -65.48 42.20
C GLN A 173 -59.44 -65.38 42.99
N GLN A 174 -60.09 -64.22 42.99
CA GLN A 174 -61.38 -64.01 43.64
C GLN A 174 -62.48 -64.88 43.02
N GLU A 175 -62.56 -64.98 41.70
CA GLU A 175 -63.51 -65.86 41.00
C GLU A 175 -63.30 -67.34 41.34
N LYS A 176 -62.05 -67.79 41.46
CA LYS A 176 -61.71 -69.15 41.91
C LYS A 176 -62.16 -69.39 43.36
N LEU A 177 -61.92 -68.44 44.26
CA LEU A 177 -62.36 -68.53 45.65
C LEU A 177 -63.89 -68.61 45.75
N LEU A 178 -64.62 -67.72 45.06
CA LEU A 178 -66.09 -67.74 45.02
C LEU A 178 -66.65 -69.06 44.47
N ASN A 179 -66.02 -69.63 43.43
CA ASN A 179 -66.45 -70.92 42.88
C ASN A 179 -66.17 -72.08 43.83
N ASN A 180 -65.05 -72.06 44.56
CA ASN A 180 -64.74 -73.06 45.58
C ASN A 180 -65.68 -72.94 46.80
N GLU A 181 -66.01 -71.72 47.24
CA GLU A 181 -67.01 -71.49 48.29
C GLU A 181 -68.39 -71.99 47.87
N LYS A 182 -68.84 -71.70 46.64
CA LYS A 182 -70.09 -72.23 46.10
C LYS A 182 -70.08 -73.76 46.11
N LYS A 183 -69.03 -74.40 45.60
CA LYS A 183 -68.91 -75.87 45.60
C LYS A 183 -68.93 -76.45 47.02
N GLY A 184 -68.21 -75.85 47.97
CA GLY A 184 -68.22 -76.25 49.38
C GLY A 184 -69.58 -76.06 50.05
N PHE A 185 -70.29 -74.98 49.72
CA PHE A 185 -71.65 -74.71 50.17
C PHE A 185 -72.65 -75.74 49.62
N PHE A 186 -72.62 -76.03 48.31
CA PHE A 186 -73.47 -77.07 47.70
C PHE A 186 -73.16 -78.47 48.23
N ALA A 187 -71.88 -78.80 48.49
CA ALA A 187 -71.50 -80.05 49.13
C ALA A 187 -72.01 -80.17 50.58
N ARG A 188 -72.13 -79.06 51.31
CA ARG A 188 -72.74 -79.00 52.65
C ARG A 188 -74.27 -79.02 52.63
N LEU A 189 -74.90 -78.47 51.59
CA LEU A 189 -76.35 -78.28 51.50
C LEU A 189 -77.08 -79.45 50.81
N PHE A 190 -76.41 -80.15 49.89
CA PHE A 190 -76.96 -81.26 49.09
C PHE A 190 -76.05 -82.49 49.10
N GLY A 191 -75.20 -82.64 50.12
CA GLY A 191 -74.27 -83.75 50.21
C GLY A 191 -74.96 -85.12 50.07
N THR A 192 -74.21 -86.09 49.56
CA THR A 192 -74.34 -87.49 49.96
C THR A 192 -74.39 -87.63 51.48
#